data_AF-A0A2G9TQR0-F1
#
_entry.id   AF-A0A2G9TQR0-F1
#
_cell.length_a   1.000
_cell.length_b   1.000
_cell.length_c   1.000
_cell.angle_alpha   90.00
_cell.angle_beta   90.00
_cell.angle_gamma   90.00
#
_symmetry.space_group_name_H-M   'P 1'
#
loop_
_entity.id
_entity.type
_entity.pdbx_description
1 polymer ?
#
loop_
_entity_poly.entity_id
_entity_poly.type
_entity_poly.pdbx_seq_one_letter_code
_entity_poly.pdbx_strand_id
1 'polypeptide(L)'
;MNLLRNVSVHLIDSGYVYLKSLPHRDQLAKDTEDQVKLITERFVNMTMSLEWMSMTSRRKLRSKGSTPATAVLHNIGWPTELFGDFSDSSVIDAYHEEDYGPIIEAFNRNQDDFYTIKHILQAAFVNREAIRLLTQKADRKDFLMSPAMVNAWYQPDRNSLTVPAALWNSPFYK
;
A
#
# COMPACT_ATOMS: atom_id res chain seq x y z
N MET A 1 18.97 -14.73 -12.67
CA MET A 1 18.52 -15.40 -11.43
C MET A 1 18.57 -14.38 -10.30
N ASN A 2 17.50 -13.60 -10.12
CA ASN A 2 17.40 -12.55 -9.10
C ASN A 2 16.43 -13.01 -8.00
N LEU A 3 16.97 -13.76 -7.05
CA LEU A 3 16.31 -14.23 -5.84
C LEU A 3 16.53 -13.24 -4.69
N LEU A 4 16.05 -11.98 -4.79
CA LEU A 4 16.12 -11.04 -3.67
C LEU A 4 15.01 -9.98 -3.74
N ARG A 5 13.75 -10.38 -3.51
CA ARG A 5 12.68 -9.49 -2.97
C ARG A 5 11.66 -10.32 -2.17
N ASN A 6 12.12 -11.09 -1.20
CA ASN A 6 11.23 -11.52 -0.10
C ASN A 6 11.23 -10.42 0.95
N VAL A 7 10.43 -9.38 0.72
CA VAL A 7 10.02 -8.45 1.77
C VAL A 7 8.69 -8.98 2.29
N SER A 8 8.63 -9.28 3.59
CA SER A 8 7.46 -9.80 4.27
C SER A 8 6.22 -8.94 4.03
N VAL A 9 5.28 -9.41 3.20
CA VAL A 9 3.90 -8.89 3.16
C VAL A 9 3.08 -9.79 4.08
N HIS A 10 2.97 -9.39 5.35
CA HIS A 10 2.29 -10.17 6.39
C HIS A 10 1.14 -9.44 7.06
N LEU A 11 0.70 -8.32 6.48
CA LEU A 11 0.11 -7.29 7.33
C LEU A 11 -1.03 -6.52 6.63
N ILE A 12 -1.55 -6.98 5.49
CA ILE A 12 -2.76 -6.38 4.93
C ILE A 12 -3.91 -6.56 5.95
N ASP A 13 -4.07 -7.75 6.53
CA ASP A 13 -5.06 -8.04 7.59
C ASP A 13 -4.87 -7.21 8.86
N SER A 14 -3.66 -7.21 9.41
CA SER A 14 -3.37 -6.40 10.60
C SER A 14 -3.52 -4.90 10.32
N GLY A 15 -3.30 -4.51 9.06
CA GLY A 15 -3.61 -3.19 8.51
C GLY A 15 -5.10 -2.88 8.57
N TYR A 16 -5.96 -3.81 8.15
CA TYR A 16 -7.42 -3.65 8.22
C TYR A 16 -7.88 -3.47 9.67
N VAL A 17 -7.43 -4.35 10.58
CA VAL A 17 -7.79 -4.27 12.00
C VAL A 17 -7.29 -2.97 12.64
N TYR A 18 -6.04 -2.58 12.37
CA TYR A 18 -5.46 -1.33 12.84
C TYR A 18 -6.31 -0.12 12.41
N LEU A 19 -6.64 -0.04 11.13
CA LEU A 19 -7.42 1.07 10.58
C LEU A 19 -8.86 1.10 11.05
N LYS A 20 -9.49 -0.07 11.19
CA LYS A 20 -10.83 -0.19 11.77
C LYS A 20 -10.88 0.38 13.19
N SER A 21 -9.79 0.24 13.95
CA SER A 21 -9.67 0.78 15.30
C SER A 21 -9.36 2.28 15.35
N LEU A 22 -8.89 2.88 14.25
CA LEU A 22 -8.39 4.24 14.24
C LEU A 22 -9.55 5.26 14.13
N PRO A 23 -9.74 6.13 15.13
CA PRO A 23 -10.77 7.17 15.07
C PRO A 23 -10.41 8.22 14.02
N HIS A 24 -11.42 8.83 13.39
CA HIS A 24 -11.26 9.91 12.40
C HIS A 24 -10.35 9.57 11.20
N ARG A 25 -10.08 8.28 10.93
CA ARG A 25 -9.18 7.83 9.86
C ARG A 25 -9.48 8.44 8.49
N ASP A 26 -10.76 8.62 8.14
CA ASP A 26 -11.17 9.11 6.83
C ASP A 26 -10.87 10.62 6.69
N GLN A 27 -11.00 11.37 7.79
CA GLN A 27 -10.60 12.77 7.83
C GLN A 27 -9.08 12.91 7.72
N LEU A 28 -8.32 12.10 8.48
CA LEU A 28 -6.86 12.08 8.40
C LEU A 28 -6.35 11.69 7.00
N ALA A 29 -7.02 10.74 6.36
CA ALA A 29 -6.72 10.34 4.98
C ALA A 29 -6.90 11.50 4.01
N LYS A 30 -8.03 12.21 4.10
CA LYS A 30 -8.32 13.38 3.26
C LYS A 30 -7.31 14.51 3.48
N ASP A 31 -7.04 14.85 4.74
CA ASP A 31 -6.09 15.92 5.05
C ASP A 31 -4.67 15.57 4.57
N THR A 32 -4.27 14.30 4.70
CA THR A 32 -2.99 13.81 4.18
C THR A 32 -2.95 13.86 2.65
N GLU A 33 -4.02 13.46 1.97
CA GLU A 33 -4.11 13.53 0.50
C GLU A 33 -3.93 14.96 0.02
N ASP A 34 -4.60 15.92 0.66
CA ASP A 34 -4.47 17.35 0.36
C ASP A 34 -3.03 17.84 0.59
N GLN A 35 -2.40 17.47 1.70
CA GLN A 35 -0.99 17.83 1.98
C GLN A 35 -0.02 17.25 0.94
N VAL A 36 -0.14 15.96 0.62
CA VAL A 36 0.72 15.29 -0.36
C VAL A 36 0.55 15.93 -1.73
N LYS A 37 -0.69 16.25 -2.13
CA LYS A 37 -0.97 16.95 -3.37
C LYS A 37 -0.29 18.32 -3.42
N LEU A 38 -0.44 19.13 -2.36
CA LEU A 38 0.20 20.44 -2.27
C LEU A 38 1.73 20.34 -2.35
N ILE A 39 2.34 19.38 -1.64
CA ILE A 39 3.80 19.16 -1.67
C ILE A 39 4.25 18.79 -3.09
N THR A 40 3.56 17.85 -3.74
CA THR A 40 3.88 17.42 -5.11
C THR A 40 3.76 18.59 -6.09
N GLU A 41 2.71 19.40 -6.00
CA GLU A 41 2.52 20.60 -6.83
C GLU A 41 3.63 21.64 -6.61
N ARG A 42 3.99 21.91 -5.35
CA ARG A 42 5.07 22.85 -5.02
C ARG A 42 6.43 22.37 -5.50
N PHE A 43 6.73 21.08 -5.33
CA PHE A 43 7.95 20.47 -5.85
C PHE A 43 8.07 20.67 -7.37
N VAL A 44 7.02 20.32 -8.11
CA VAL A 44 6.98 20.50 -9.58
C VAL A 44 7.18 21.97 -9.94
N ASN A 45 6.52 22.90 -9.25
CA ASN A 45 6.70 24.33 -9.51
C ASN A 45 8.12 24.83 -9.25
N MET A 46 8.74 24.44 -8.13
CA MET A 46 10.12 24.79 -7.80
C MET A 46 11.11 24.26 -8.84
N THR A 47 10.88 23.07 -9.38
CA THR A 47 11.78 22.48 -10.38
C THR A 47 11.83 23.28 -11.69
N MET A 48 10.86 24.18 -11.90
CA MET A 48 10.77 24.97 -13.12
C MET A 48 11.81 26.09 -13.18
N SER A 49 12.33 26.53 -12.04
CA SER A 49 13.39 27.54 -11.94
C SER A 49 14.80 26.95 -11.89
N LEU A 50 14.96 25.61 -11.96
CA LEU A 50 16.28 24.97 -11.89
C LEU A 50 17.08 25.22 -13.17
N GLU A 51 18.17 25.97 -13.06
CA GLU A 51 19.05 26.35 -14.18
C GLU A 51 19.79 25.15 -14.78
N TRP A 52 20.13 24.16 -13.96
CA TRP A 52 20.81 22.94 -14.40
C TRP A 52 19.92 22.01 -15.25
N MET A 53 18.61 22.28 -15.33
CA MET A 53 17.67 21.51 -16.15
C MET A 53 17.31 22.23 -17.45
N SER A 54 17.48 21.53 -18.58
CA SER A 54 16.99 22.00 -19.88
C SER A 54 15.47 22.22 -19.85
N MET A 55 14.95 23.10 -20.72
CA MET A 55 13.51 23.36 -20.85
C MET A 55 12.73 22.06 -21.15
N THR A 56 13.30 21.17 -21.97
CA THR A 56 12.68 19.88 -22.32
C THR A 56 12.55 18.96 -21.11
N SER A 57 13.60 18.80 -20.29
CA SER A 57 13.53 18.00 -19.07
C SER A 57 12.53 18.56 -18.08
N ARG A 58 12.51 19.90 -17.95
CA ARG A 58 11.56 20.66 -17.16
C ARG A 58 10.09 20.43 -17.57
N ARG A 59 9.79 20.42 -18.87
CA ARG A 59 8.45 20.09 -19.40
C ARG A 59 8.05 18.63 -19.13
N LYS A 60 8.97 17.67 -19.29
CA LYS A 60 8.73 16.26 -18.98
C LYS A 60 8.40 16.05 -17.51
N LEU A 61 9.14 16.72 -16.61
CA LEU A 61 8.88 16.68 -15.17
C LEU A 61 7.51 17.27 -14.83
N ARG A 62 7.14 18.41 -15.43
CA ARG A 62 5.78 18.96 -15.28
C ARG A 62 4.73 17.95 -15.70
N SER A 63 4.87 17.29 -16.86
CA SER A 63 3.94 16.24 -17.28
C SER A 63 3.86 15.10 -16.25
N LYS A 64 4.99 14.66 -15.69
CA LYS A 64 5.02 13.64 -14.62
C LYS A 64 4.34 14.11 -13.33
N GLY A 65 4.24 15.41 -13.09
CA GLY A 65 3.58 15.98 -11.93
C GLY A 65 2.11 16.32 -12.12
N SER A 66 1.67 16.64 -13.35
CA SER A 66 0.35 17.26 -13.58
C SER A 66 -0.52 16.59 -14.64
N THR A 67 0.00 15.66 -15.44
CA THR A 67 -0.79 14.99 -16.50
C THR A 67 -1.34 13.68 -15.95
N PRO A 68 -2.66 13.43 -15.90
CA PRO A 68 -3.24 12.25 -15.25
C PRO A 68 -2.63 10.90 -15.65
N ALA A 69 -2.29 10.72 -16.94
CA ALA A 69 -1.68 9.49 -17.44
C ALA A 69 -0.23 9.25 -16.97
N THR A 70 0.51 10.32 -16.66
CA THR A 70 1.92 10.26 -16.23
C THR A 70 2.14 10.76 -14.81
N ALA A 71 1.09 11.25 -14.16
CA ALA A 71 1.11 11.76 -12.80
C ALA A 71 1.58 10.66 -11.84
N VAL A 72 2.38 11.06 -10.86
CA VAL A 72 2.64 10.21 -9.70
C VAL A 72 1.29 9.87 -9.06
N LEU A 73 1.00 8.58 -8.91
CA LEU A 73 -0.19 8.14 -8.19
C LEU A 73 0.10 8.26 -6.69
N HIS A 74 -0.85 8.79 -5.92
CA HIS A 74 -0.76 8.84 -4.47
C HIS A 74 -1.65 7.76 -3.87
N ASN A 75 -1.05 6.75 -3.25
CA ASN A 75 -1.74 5.74 -2.48
C ASN A 75 -1.73 6.17 -1.00
N ILE A 76 -2.83 6.76 -0.54
CA ILE A 76 -2.93 7.36 0.79
C ILE A 76 -3.74 6.44 1.70
N GLY A 77 -3.19 6.12 2.87
CA GLY A 77 -3.87 5.36 3.89
C GLY A 77 -3.81 3.85 3.65
N TRP A 78 -4.78 3.33 2.89
CA TRP A 78 -5.02 1.89 2.70
C TRP A 78 -5.63 1.55 1.33
N PRO A 79 -5.61 0.26 0.91
CA PRO A 79 -6.27 -0.16 -0.32
C PRO A 79 -7.80 -0.12 -0.16
N THR A 80 -8.42 1.00 -0.54
CA THR A 80 -9.85 1.27 -0.34
C THR A 80 -10.76 0.26 -1.03
N GLU A 81 -10.38 -0.26 -2.21
CA GLU A 81 -11.14 -1.30 -2.92
C GLU A 81 -11.17 -2.62 -2.14
N LEU A 82 -10.12 -2.95 -1.40
CA LEU A 82 -10.02 -4.18 -0.61
C LEU A 82 -10.68 -4.03 0.77
N PHE A 83 -10.47 -2.88 1.44
CA PHE A 83 -10.92 -2.67 2.82
C PHE A 83 -12.34 -2.11 2.92
N GLY A 84 -12.85 -1.50 1.84
CA GLY A 84 -14.15 -0.83 1.85
C GLY A 84 -14.23 0.29 2.88
N ASP A 85 -15.41 0.41 3.51
CA ASP A 85 -15.73 1.39 4.55
C ASP A 85 -15.58 0.83 5.98
N PHE A 86 -15.03 -0.38 6.11
CA PHE A 86 -14.87 -1.14 7.35
C PHE A 86 -16.19 -1.55 8.04
N SER A 87 -17.34 -1.35 7.38
CA SER A 87 -18.65 -1.87 7.81
C SER A 87 -18.93 -3.27 7.25
N ASP A 88 -18.38 -3.56 6.07
CA ASP A 88 -18.43 -4.88 5.42
C ASP A 88 -17.01 -5.42 5.24
N SER A 89 -16.78 -6.68 5.66
CA SER A 89 -15.52 -7.40 5.47
C SER A 89 -15.56 -8.40 4.32
N SER A 90 -16.69 -8.55 3.61
CA SER A 90 -16.88 -9.57 2.59
C SER A 90 -15.78 -9.60 1.52
N VAL A 91 -15.32 -8.42 1.07
CA VAL A 91 -14.28 -8.30 0.04
C VAL A 91 -12.90 -8.76 0.55
N ILE A 92 -12.52 -8.36 1.77
CA ILE A 92 -11.25 -8.78 2.36
C ILE A 92 -11.30 -10.25 2.80
N ASP A 93 -12.45 -10.73 3.25
CA ASP A 93 -12.65 -12.14 3.60
C ASP A 93 -12.53 -13.02 2.35
N ALA A 94 -13.20 -12.65 1.25
CA ALA A 94 -13.07 -13.33 -0.04
C ALA A 94 -11.64 -13.26 -0.60
N TYR A 95 -10.91 -12.18 -0.29
CA TYR A 95 -9.50 -12.09 -0.63
C TYR A 95 -8.67 -13.13 0.15
N HIS A 96 -8.99 -13.47 1.40
CA HIS A 96 -8.17 -14.40 2.17
C HIS A 96 -8.67 -15.85 2.14
N GLU A 97 -9.93 -16.08 1.76
CA GLU A 97 -10.62 -17.37 1.88
C GLU A 97 -9.84 -18.55 1.27
N GLU A 98 -9.43 -18.44 0.00
CA GLU A 98 -8.80 -19.55 -0.73
C GLU A 98 -7.45 -19.97 -0.13
N ASP A 99 -6.60 -19.01 0.23
CA ASP A 99 -5.20 -19.28 0.58
C ASP A 99 -4.97 -19.30 2.09
N TYR A 100 -5.59 -18.37 2.82
CA TYR A 100 -5.40 -18.19 4.27
C TYR A 100 -6.52 -18.81 5.11
N GLY A 101 -7.70 -19.09 4.53
CA GLY A 101 -8.83 -19.72 5.21
C GLY A 101 -8.48 -20.99 6.01
N PRO A 102 -7.61 -21.90 5.52
CA PRO A 102 -7.21 -23.10 6.27
C PRO A 102 -6.53 -22.82 7.62
N ILE A 103 -6.03 -21.60 7.86
CA ILE A 103 -5.47 -21.21 9.17
C ILE A 103 -6.55 -21.29 10.26
N ILE A 104 -7.79 -20.90 9.96
CA ILE A 104 -8.90 -20.91 10.93
C ILE A 104 -9.19 -22.35 11.38
N GLU A 105 -9.23 -23.28 10.42
CA GLU A 105 -9.45 -24.70 10.72
C GLU A 105 -8.30 -25.30 11.54
N ALA A 106 -7.04 -24.98 11.17
CA ALA A 106 -5.87 -25.43 11.92
C ALA A 106 -5.86 -24.90 13.35
N PHE A 107 -6.15 -23.61 13.53
CA PHE A 107 -6.25 -22.97 14.85
C PHE A 107 -7.35 -23.57 15.71
N ASN A 108 -8.56 -23.78 15.15
CA ASN A 108 -9.68 -24.38 15.87
C ASN A 108 -9.43 -25.84 16.26
N ARG A 109 -8.59 -26.57 15.51
CA ARG A 109 -8.19 -27.93 15.84
C ARG A 109 -7.18 -27.97 16.99
N ASN A 110 -6.14 -27.13 16.93
CA ASN A 110 -5.14 -27.03 17.97
C ASN A 110 -4.46 -25.64 17.94
N GLN A 111 -4.77 -24.81 18.92
CA GLN A 111 -4.25 -23.44 19.01
C GLN A 111 -2.74 -23.39 19.28
N ASP A 112 -2.18 -24.46 19.86
CA ASP A 112 -0.76 -24.56 20.17
C ASP A 112 0.07 -25.13 19.00
N ASP A 113 -0.57 -25.59 17.93
CA ASP A 113 0.12 -26.08 16.72
C ASP A 113 0.59 -24.92 15.83
N PHE A 114 1.51 -24.15 16.39
CA PHE A 114 2.16 -23.03 15.72
C PHE A 114 2.81 -23.44 14.38
N TYR A 115 3.39 -24.64 14.31
CA TYR A 115 4.14 -25.06 13.13
C TYR A 115 3.23 -25.35 11.94
N THR A 116 2.08 -25.97 12.16
CA THR A 116 1.07 -26.17 11.10
C THR A 116 0.53 -24.82 10.62
N ILE A 117 0.12 -23.95 11.55
CA ILE A 117 -0.39 -22.61 11.22
C ILE A 117 0.65 -21.81 10.42
N LYS A 118 1.91 -21.83 10.86
CA LYS A 118 3.01 -21.14 10.17
C LYS A 118 3.24 -21.68 8.76
N HIS A 119 3.19 -23.00 8.56
CA HIS A 119 3.37 -23.58 7.21
C HIS A 119 2.25 -23.16 6.25
N ILE A 120 1.00 -23.17 6.71
CA ILE A 120 -0.14 -22.69 5.91
C ILE A 120 0.07 -21.22 5.54
N LEU A 121 0.41 -20.38 6.52
CA LEU A 121 0.67 -18.96 6.33
C LEU A 121 1.79 -18.69 5.30
N GLN A 122 2.88 -19.46 5.35
CA GLN A 122 3.98 -19.35 4.39
C GLN A 122 3.58 -19.77 2.97
N ALA A 123 2.83 -20.86 2.84
CA ALA A 123 2.35 -21.34 1.54
C ALA A 123 1.35 -20.35 0.92
N ALA A 124 0.39 -19.87 1.71
CA ALA A 124 -0.59 -18.86 1.33
C ALA A 124 0.09 -17.59 0.81
N PHE A 125 1.09 -17.09 1.55
CA PHE A 125 1.88 -15.92 1.16
C PHE A 125 2.55 -16.11 -0.20
N VAL A 126 3.28 -17.22 -0.40
CA VAL A 126 3.98 -17.45 -1.67
C VAL A 126 2.99 -17.52 -2.83
N ASN A 127 1.86 -18.19 -2.64
CA ASN A 127 0.85 -18.28 -3.69
C ASN A 127 0.23 -16.90 -3.99
N ARG A 128 -0.35 -16.26 -2.98
CA ARG A 128 -1.12 -15.02 -3.11
C ARG A 128 -0.28 -13.80 -3.49
N GLU A 129 0.81 -13.58 -2.75
CA GLU A 129 1.54 -12.31 -2.76
C GLU A 129 2.74 -12.31 -3.70
N ALA A 130 3.19 -13.49 -4.16
CA ALA A 130 4.39 -13.59 -5.00
C ALA A 130 4.08 -14.21 -6.38
N ILE A 131 3.53 -15.43 -6.40
CA ILE A 131 3.42 -16.20 -7.64
C ILE A 131 2.17 -15.80 -8.46
N ARG A 132 1.03 -15.57 -7.81
CA ARG A 132 -0.22 -15.19 -8.48
C ARG A 132 -0.11 -13.84 -9.20
N LEU A 133 0.75 -12.95 -8.73
CA LEU A 133 1.03 -11.66 -9.38
C LEU A 133 1.64 -11.81 -10.78
N LEU A 134 2.24 -12.96 -11.11
CA LEU A 134 2.84 -13.21 -12.43
C LEU A 134 1.82 -13.29 -13.56
N THR A 135 0.57 -13.63 -13.25
CA THR A 135 -0.52 -13.75 -14.24
C THR A 135 -1.54 -12.62 -14.14
N GLN A 136 -1.50 -11.83 -13.06
CA GLN A 136 -2.38 -10.70 -12.86
C GLN A 136 -1.88 -9.46 -13.61
N LYS A 137 -2.81 -8.57 -13.96
CA LYS A 137 -2.47 -7.28 -14.56
C LYS A 137 -1.78 -6.41 -13.50
N ALA A 138 -0.72 -5.71 -13.91
CA ALA A 138 -0.05 -4.75 -13.05
C ALA A 138 -1.02 -3.65 -12.59
N ASP A 139 -1.02 -3.41 -11.28
CA ASP A 139 -1.81 -2.35 -10.64
C ASP A 139 -0.87 -1.34 -9.96
N ARG A 140 -1.17 -0.05 -10.18
CA ARG A 140 -0.44 1.07 -9.56
C ARG A 140 -0.95 1.35 -8.15
N LYS A 141 -2.18 0.95 -7.81
CA LYS A 141 -2.80 1.14 -6.50
C LYS A 141 -2.36 0.12 -5.45
N ASP A 142 -1.61 -0.89 -5.86
CA ASP A 142 -1.03 -1.87 -4.93
C ASP A 142 -0.04 -1.16 -3.98
N PHE A 143 -0.32 -1.33 -2.69
CA PHE A 143 0.38 -0.67 -1.58
C PHE A 143 1.78 -1.23 -1.33
N LEU A 144 2.17 -2.40 -1.86
CA LEU A 144 3.42 -3.14 -1.61
C LEU A 144 3.59 -3.66 -0.18
N MET A 145 3.28 -2.85 0.83
CA MET A 145 3.39 -3.19 2.25
C MET A 145 2.14 -2.74 3.00
N SER A 146 2.01 -3.15 4.26
CA SER A 146 0.82 -2.90 5.06
C SER A 146 0.60 -1.42 5.38
N PRO A 147 -0.68 -1.00 5.45
CA PRO A 147 -1.04 0.34 5.91
C PRO A 147 -0.78 0.56 7.41
N ALA A 148 -0.49 -0.49 8.19
CA ALA A 148 -0.06 -0.42 9.58
C ALA A 148 1.47 -0.23 9.75
N MET A 149 2.22 -0.02 8.66
CA MET A 149 3.66 0.21 8.72
C MET A 149 3.99 1.70 8.83
N VAL A 150 4.81 2.08 9.81
CA VAL A 150 5.31 3.47 9.98
C VAL A 150 6.45 3.73 9.00
N ASN A 151 6.14 4.00 7.74
CA ASN A 151 7.10 4.37 6.70
C ASN A 151 6.36 5.11 5.55
N ALA A 152 7.08 5.53 4.52
CA ALA A 152 6.52 5.91 3.22
C ALA A 152 7.45 5.41 2.12
N TRP A 153 6.91 5.09 0.94
CA TRP A 153 7.73 4.55 -0.16
C TRP A 153 7.25 5.01 -1.52
N TYR A 154 8.21 5.19 -2.42
CA TYR A 154 7.95 5.40 -3.85
C TYR A 154 8.34 4.14 -4.62
N GLN A 155 7.46 3.67 -5.50
CA GLN A 155 7.70 2.56 -6.40
C GLN A 155 7.95 3.10 -7.82
N PRO A 156 9.21 3.13 -8.29
CA PRO A 156 9.54 3.65 -9.61
C PRO A 156 8.79 2.93 -10.73
N ASP A 157 8.67 1.61 -10.62
CA ASP A 157 8.06 0.72 -11.61
C ASP A 157 6.57 0.99 -11.80
N ARG A 158 5.91 1.54 -10.77
CA ARG A 158 4.47 1.89 -10.76
C ARG A 158 4.22 3.40 -10.83
N ASN A 159 5.27 4.21 -10.73
CA ASN A 159 5.17 5.65 -10.55
C ASN A 159 4.12 6.01 -9.47
N SER A 160 4.22 5.38 -8.32
CA SER A 160 3.31 5.55 -7.18
C SER A 160 4.09 5.91 -5.92
N LEU A 161 3.56 6.87 -5.17
CA LEU A 161 3.99 7.21 -3.81
C LEU A 161 2.93 6.69 -2.86
N THR A 162 3.34 5.88 -1.89
CA THR A 162 2.46 5.31 -0.88
C THR A 162 2.76 5.92 0.48
N VAL A 163 1.72 6.44 1.12
CA VAL A 163 1.75 7.01 2.48
C VAL A 163 0.76 6.24 3.34
N PRO A 164 1.19 5.18 4.04
CA PRO A 164 0.33 4.34 4.86
C PRO A 164 -0.21 5.09 6.09
N ALA A 165 -1.37 4.64 6.57
CA ALA A 165 -2.08 5.29 7.68
C ALA A 165 -1.31 5.33 9.00
N ALA A 166 -0.47 4.33 9.27
CA ALA A 166 0.34 4.32 10.49
C ALA A 166 1.35 5.47 10.58
N LEU A 167 1.67 6.12 9.46
CA LEU A 167 2.53 7.31 9.46
C LEU A 167 1.82 8.55 10.01
N TRP A 168 0.49 8.56 10.12
CA TRP A 168 -0.30 9.71 10.59
C TRP A 168 -0.35 9.83 12.12
N ASN A 169 0.79 9.58 12.75
CA ASN A 169 0.96 9.67 14.19
C ASN A 169 2.13 10.62 14.50
N SER A 170 2.16 11.10 15.74
CA SER A 170 3.31 11.86 16.25
C SER A 170 4.61 11.04 16.11
N PRO A 171 5.73 11.65 15.69
CA PRO A 171 5.95 13.09 15.49
C PRO A 171 5.62 13.60 14.08
N PHE A 172 5.19 12.75 13.16
CA PHE A 172 5.07 13.07 11.73
C PHE A 172 3.80 13.84 11.39
N TYR A 173 2.71 13.57 12.09
CA TYR A 173 1.40 14.17 11.87
C TYR A 173 0.76 14.54 13.20
N LYS A 174 0.10 15.70 13.25
CA LYS A 174 -0.56 16.25 14.45
C LYS A 174 -1.94 16.79 14.11
#